data_AF-A0A5K1H821-F1
#
_entry.id   AF-A0A5K1H821-F1
#
_cell.length_a   1.000
_cell.length_b   1.000
_cell.length_c   1.000
_cell.angle_alpha   90.00
_cell.angle_beta   90.00
_cell.angle_gamma   90.00
#
_symmetry.space_group_name_H-M   'P 1'
#
loop_
_entity.id
_entity.type
_entity.pdbx_description
1 polymer ?
#
loop_
_entity_poly.entity_id
_entity_poly.type
_entity_poly.pdbx_seq_one_letter_code
_entity_poly.pdbx_strand_id
1 'polypeptide(L)' 'MDRTLRQDIDLPGFRFHPTEEELLGYYLKKMALGKALHFNIIGTLDLYSYDPWELP' A
#
# COMPACT_ATOMS: atom_id res chain seq x y z
N MET A 1 -1.61 27.68 -13.13
CA MET A 1 -2.20 27.66 -11.77
C MET A 1 -2.03 26.25 -11.24
N ASP A 2 -1.43 26.18 -10.06
CA ASP A 2 -0.66 25.07 -9.49
C ASP A 2 -1.44 23.76 -9.33
N ARG A 3 -0.96 22.66 -9.93
CA ARG A 3 -1.44 21.30 -9.64
C ARG A 3 -0.25 20.34 -9.56
N THR A 4 0.05 19.96 -8.32
CA THR A 4 0.59 18.64 -7.95
C THR A 4 2.11 18.48 -8.05
N LEU A 5 2.87 19.30 -7.33
CA LEU A 5 4.07 18.78 -6.67
C LEU A 5 3.62 18.11 -5.36
N ARG A 6 3.03 16.90 -5.47
CA ARG A 6 3.13 15.95 -4.35
C ARG A 6 4.60 15.55 -4.37
N GLN A 7 5.42 16.33 -3.67
CA GLN A 7 6.80 15.96 -3.41
C GLN A 7 6.72 14.58 -2.78
N ASP A 8 7.23 13.57 -3.48
CA ASP A 8 7.65 12.33 -2.81
C ASP A 8 8.73 12.77 -1.83
N ILE A 9 8.32 13.09 -0.60
CA ILE A 9 9.23 13.45 0.47
C ILE A 9 9.99 12.17 0.76
N ASP A 10 11.16 12.03 0.14
CA ASP A 10 12.09 10.95 0.46
C ASP A 10 12.62 11.24 1.87
N LEU A 11 12.05 10.55 2.84
CA LEU A 11 12.43 10.56 4.23
C LEU A 11 13.31 9.33 4.46
N PRO A 12 14.65 9.48 4.48
CA PRO A 12 15.54 8.34 4.69
C PRO A 12 15.20 7.65 6.00
N GLY A 13 14.95 6.35 5.95
CA GLY A 13 14.54 5.56 7.12
C GLY A 13 13.03 5.43 7.32
N PHE A 14 12.20 6.24 6.64
CA PHE A 14 10.77 6.00 6.59
C PHE A 14 10.48 4.85 5.62
N ARG A 15 9.75 3.84 6.12
CA ARG A 15 9.43 2.61 5.41
C ARG A 15 7.99 2.23 5.74
N PHE A 16 7.42 1.37 4.92
CA PHE A 16 6.17 0.73 5.24
C PHE A 16 6.39 -0.28 6.38
N HIS A 17 5.95 0.07 7.59
CA HIS A 17 6.02 -0.78 8.78
C HIS A 17 4.76 -0.62 9.65
N PRO A 18 3.57 -0.99 9.12
CA PRO A 18 2.30 -0.81 9.83
C PRO A 18 2.14 -1.79 11.00
N THR A 19 1.32 -1.43 11.98
CA THR A 19 0.86 -2.39 13.01
C THR A 19 -0.25 -3.30 12.48
N GLU A 20 -0.60 -4.36 13.23
CA GLU A 20 -1.71 -5.25 12.88
C GLU A 20 -3.04 -4.49 12.79
N GLU A 21 -3.29 -3.57 13.72
CA GLU A 21 -4.49 -2.74 13.75
C GLU A 21 -4.57 -1.82 12.53
N GLU A 22 -3.43 -1.28 12.07
CA GLU A 22 -3.38 -0.47 10.87
C GLU A 22 -3.60 -1.32 9.62
N LEU A 23 -2.97 -2.48 9.50
CA LEU A 23 -3.17 -3.41 8.38
C LEU A 23 -4.63 -3.82 8.21
N LEU A 24 -5.27 -4.25 9.30
CA LEU A 24 -6.66 -4.73 9.27
C LEU A 24 -7.66 -3.57 9.20
N GLY A 25 -7.51 -2.59 10.10
CA GLY A 25 -8.48 -1.52 10.31
C GLY A 25 -8.44 -0.44 9.23
N TYR A 26 -7.28 -0.20 8.63
CA TYR A 26 -7.11 0.82 7.59
C TYR A 26 -6.98 0.21 6.20
N TYR A 27 -6.00 -0.65 5.95
CA TYR A 27 -5.69 -1.11 4.58
C TYR A 27 -6.70 -2.13 4.07
N LEU A 28 -6.85 -3.26 4.77
CA LEU A 28 -7.75 -4.34 4.35
C LEU A 28 -9.20 -3.87 4.32
N LYS A 29 -9.65 -3.16 5.36
CA LYS A 29 -11.00 -2.60 5.42
C LYS A 29 -11.31 -1.66 4.25
N LYS A 30 -10.35 -0.82 3.84
CA LYS A 30 -10.56 0.08 2.69
C LYS A 30 -10.59 -0.69 1.38
N MET A 31 -9.71 -1.67 1.20
CA MET A 31 -9.71 -2.55 0.02
C MET A 31 -11.03 -3.29 -0.13
N ALA A 32 -11.54 -3.90 0.94
CA ALA A 32 -12.82 -4.62 0.96
C ALA A 32 -14.03 -3.71 0.66
N LEU A 33 -13.94 -2.42 1.00
CA LEU A 33 -14.97 -1.42 0.72
C LEU A 33 -14.80 -0.73 -0.65
N GLY A 34 -13.81 -1.13 -1.46
CA GLY A 34 -13.49 -0.48 -2.74
C GLY A 34 -13.04 0.98 -2.59
N LYS A 35 -12.55 1.38 -1.41
CA LYS A 35 -12.11 2.75 -1.15
C LYS A 35 -10.68 2.95 -1.63
N ALA A 36 -10.44 4.03 -2.37
CA ALA A 36 -9.10 4.39 -2.82
C ALA A 36 -8.16 4.62 -1.62
N LEU A 37 -6.97 4.00 -1.68
CA LEU A 37 -5.86 4.30 -0.79
C LEU A 37 -5.13 5.54 -1.33
N HIS A 38 -4.61 6.37 -0.43
CA HIS A 38 -3.83 7.55 -0.83
C HIS A 38 -2.52 7.20 -1.56
N PHE A 39 -2.02 5.98 -1.34
CA PHE A 39 -0.80 5.44 -1.92
C PHE A 39 -1.05 4.00 -2.34
N ASN A 40 -0.62 3.63 -3.55
CA ASN A 40 -0.73 2.27 -4.06
C ASN A 40 0.48 1.44 -3.61
N ILE A 41 0.60 1.22 -2.30
CA ILE A 41 1.77 0.55 -1.70
C ILE A 41 1.61 -0.97 -1.60
N ILE A 42 0.37 -1.49 -1.57
CA ILE A 42 0.06 -2.92 -1.53
C ILE A 42 -0.49 -3.32 -2.91
N GLY A 43 0.26 -4.15 -3.64
CA GLY A 43 -0.17 -4.70 -4.93
C GLY A 43 -1.32 -5.70 -4.80
N THR A 44 -2.11 -5.85 -5.86
CA THR A 44 -3.16 -6.89 -5.95
C THR A 44 -2.67 -8.00 -6.88
N LEU A 45 -2.66 -9.24 -6.40
CA LEU A 45 -2.37 -10.42 -7.20
C LEU A 45 -3.12 -11.64 -6.65
N ASP A 46 -3.33 -12.65 -7.48
CA ASP A 46 -3.83 -13.94 -7.03
C ASP A 46 -2.70 -14.77 -6.43
N LEU A 47 -2.54 -14.66 -5.11
CA LEU A 47 -1.39 -15.20 -4.38
C LEU A 47 -1.14 -16.69 -4.61
N TYR A 48 -2.21 -17.48 -4.77
CA TYR A 48 -2.10 -18.94 -4.88
C TYR A 48 -1.73 -19.43 -6.28
N SER A 49 -1.68 -18.53 -7.26
CA SER A 49 -1.26 -18.85 -8.62
C SER A 49 0.26 -18.74 -8.83
N TYR A 50 1.03 -18.36 -7.80
CA TYR A 50 2.48 -18.15 -7.87
C TYR A 50 3.22 -18.95 -6.80
N ASP A 51 4.45 -19.36 -7.13
CA ASP A 51 5.37 -19.85 -6.11
C ASP A 51 5.86 -18.69 -5.23
N PRO A 52 6.14 -18.91 -3.93
CA PRO A 52 6.56 -17.84 -3.02
C PRO A 52 7.81 -17.07 -3.45
N TRP A 53 8.71 -17.72 -4.20
CA TRP A 53 9.96 -17.10 -4.70
C TRP A 53 9.79 -16.35 -6.02
N GLU A 54 8.62 -16.43 -6.66
CA GLU A 54 8.29 -15.63 -7.84
C GLU A 54 7.71 -14.26 -7.46
N LEU A 55 7.34 -14.10 -6.18
CA LEU A 55 6.88 -12.83 -5.65
C LEU A 55 8.08 -11.87 -5.47
N PRO A 56 7.94 -10.59 -5.87
CA PRO A 56 8.99 -9.58 -5.79
C PRO A 56 9.40 -9.19 -4.35
#